data_AF-A0A7S4K7R1-F1
#
_entry.id   AF-A0A7S4K7R1-F1
#
_cell.length_a   1.000
_cell.length_b   1.000
_cell.length_c   1.000
_cell.angle_alpha   90.00
_cell.angle_beta   90.00
_cell.angle_gamma   90.00
#
_symmetry.space_group_name_H-M   'P 1'
#
loop_
_entity.id
_entity.type
_entity.pdbx_description
1 polymer ?
#
loop_
_entity_poly.entity_id
_entity_poly.type
_entity_poly.pdbx_seq_one_letter_code
_entity_poly.pdbx_strand_id
1 'polypeptide(L)'
;SLGAGASAVLGILLRSRNPALAADDRGDRLKVWAYASPPVLDYDSSSRCKSFITTVVNNADVVPRMSLSNLLILLEILKSVDVKLEENGIRSPNGKVDSFALLRKLGEGSSGEMIMTPREMAVALERAQSRVELRDPDHLFVPGKVVAMYGKWAEERERETQQEEEKKKEKKKKSGGVG
;
A
#
# COMPACT_ATOMS: atom_id res chain seq x y z
N SER A 1 12.01 4.29 3.51
CA SER A 1 11.67 4.82 4.84
C SER A 1 11.81 6.34 4.85
N LEU A 2 11.50 7.03 5.95
CA LEU A 2 11.58 8.49 6.09
C LEU A 2 12.95 9.06 5.67
N GLY A 3 14.04 8.37 6.00
CA GLY A 3 15.39 8.79 5.58
C GLY A 3 15.59 8.85 4.06
N ALA A 4 14.89 8.00 3.30
CA ALA A 4 14.90 8.05 1.84
C ALA A 4 14.15 9.29 1.31
N GLY A 5 13.04 9.65 1.95
CA GLY A 5 12.32 10.89 1.67
C GLY A 5 13.17 12.13 1.98
N ALA A 6 13.83 12.16 3.14
CA ALA A 6 14.74 13.25 3.52
C ALA A 6 15.93 13.38 2.54
N SER A 7 16.50 12.25 2.11
CA SER A 7 17.59 12.23 1.11
C SER A 7 17.13 12.76 -0.25
N ALA A 8 15.91 12.45 -0.67
CA ALA A 8 15.32 13.00 -1.89
C ALA A 8 15.14 14.53 -1.80
N VAL A 9 14.59 15.02 -0.69
CA VAL A 9 14.44 16.47 -0.46
C VAL A 9 15.80 17.17 -0.41
N LEU A 10 16.80 16.57 0.25
CA LEU A 10 18.17 17.09 0.27
C LEU A 10 18.76 17.18 -1.15
N GLY A 11 18.57 16.16 -1.99
CA GLY A 11 19.03 16.17 -3.38
C GLY A 11 18.38 17.28 -4.20
N ILE A 12 17.09 17.53 -4.00
CA ILE A 12 16.37 18.65 -4.61
C ILE A 12 16.97 19.98 -4.16
N LEU A 13 17.20 20.15 -2.86
CA LEU A 13 17.79 21.37 -2.31
C LEU A 13 19.18 21.62 -2.88
N LEU A 14 20.03 20.60 -2.97
CA LEU A 14 21.37 20.69 -3.57
C LEU A 14 21.32 21.16 -5.03
N ARG A 15 20.41 20.60 -5.85
CA ARG A 15 20.22 21.08 -7.23
C ARG A 15 19.68 22.50 -7.29
N SER A 16 18.75 22.86 -6.41
CA SER A 16 18.17 24.22 -6.39
C SER A 16 19.19 25.31 -6.06
N ARG A 17 20.24 24.97 -5.27
CA ARG A 17 21.27 25.91 -4.81
C ARG A 17 22.55 25.88 -5.64
N ASN A 18 22.72 24.89 -6.52
CA ASN A 18 23.92 24.73 -7.32
C ASN A 18 23.57 24.67 -8.82
N PRO A 19 23.80 25.77 -9.58
CA PRO A 19 23.51 25.84 -11.02
C PRO A 19 24.18 24.72 -11.83
N ALA A 20 25.38 24.29 -11.43
CA ALA A 20 26.12 23.24 -12.12
C ALA A 20 25.51 21.84 -11.92
N LEU A 21 24.72 21.64 -10.85
CA LEU A 21 23.91 20.44 -10.65
C LEU A 21 22.52 20.60 -11.26
N ALA A 22 21.96 21.81 -11.27
CA ALA A 22 20.66 22.09 -11.88
C ALA A 22 20.68 21.86 -13.40
N ALA A 23 21.72 22.34 -14.08
CA ALA A 23 21.91 22.23 -15.54
C ALA A 23 22.28 20.81 -16.03
N ASP A 24 22.48 19.87 -15.10
CA ASP A 24 22.75 18.47 -15.42
C ASP A 24 21.44 17.70 -15.60
N ASP A 25 20.88 17.75 -16.80
CA ASP A 25 19.61 17.13 -17.16
C ASP A 25 19.63 15.60 -17.10
N ARG A 26 20.81 14.98 -17.24
CA ARG A 26 20.99 13.52 -17.10
C ARG A 26 21.15 13.08 -15.65
N GLY A 27 21.39 14.03 -14.75
CA GLY A 27 21.65 13.77 -13.34
C GLY A 27 22.91 12.95 -13.13
N ASP A 28 23.93 13.08 -13.97
CA ASP A 28 25.19 12.32 -13.86
C ASP A 28 26.03 12.77 -12.64
N ARG A 29 25.88 14.02 -12.20
CA ARG A 29 26.65 14.66 -11.12
C ARG A 29 26.04 14.46 -9.73
N LEU A 30 24.74 14.22 -9.66
CA LEU A 30 24.03 13.94 -8.42
C LEU A 30 23.06 12.79 -8.67
N LYS A 31 23.17 11.73 -7.87
CA LYS A 31 22.21 10.62 -7.87
C LYS A 31 21.69 10.38 -6.47
N VAL A 32 20.38 10.18 -6.35
CA VAL A 32 19.72 9.80 -5.11
C VAL A 32 19.05 8.44 -5.30
N TRP A 33 19.39 7.51 -4.43
CA TRP A 33 18.78 6.19 -4.37
C TRP A 33 17.89 6.10 -3.14
N ALA A 34 16.58 6.19 -3.36
CA ALA A 34 15.58 6.30 -2.32
C ALA A 34 14.88 4.95 -2.10
N TYR A 35 15.37 4.15 -1.16
CA TYR A 35 14.77 2.85 -0.84
C TYR A 35 13.53 3.00 0.05
N ALA A 36 12.42 2.39 -0.36
CA ALA A 36 11.17 2.37 0.38
C ALA A 36 10.63 3.78 0.72
N SER A 37 10.92 4.80 -0.09
CA SER A 37 10.56 6.19 0.24
C SER A 37 9.04 6.33 0.40
N PRO A 38 8.55 6.99 1.45
CA PRO A 38 7.17 7.44 1.47
C PRO A 38 6.95 8.50 0.37
N PRO A 39 5.68 8.76 0.00
CA PRO A 39 5.34 9.89 -0.84
C PRO A 39 5.59 11.20 -0.07
N VAL A 40 6.43 12.08 -0.63
CA VAL A 40 6.88 13.32 0.05
C VAL A 40 6.89 14.55 -0.87
N LEU A 41 6.54 14.38 -2.15
CA LEU A 41 6.56 15.45 -3.15
C LEU A 41 5.20 15.56 -3.83
N ASP A 42 4.85 16.74 -4.33
CA ASP A 42 3.75 16.87 -5.29
C ASP A 42 4.09 16.18 -6.63
N TYR A 43 3.08 16.04 -7.48
CA TYR A 43 3.20 15.39 -8.78
C TYR A 43 4.29 16.01 -9.67
N ASP A 44 4.33 17.35 -9.77
CA ASP A 44 5.23 18.04 -10.68
C ASP A 44 6.68 17.96 -10.18
N SER A 45 6.90 18.13 -8.86
CA SER A 45 8.22 17.93 -8.25
C SER A 45 8.71 16.50 -8.39
N SER A 46 7.86 15.49 -8.14
CA SER A 46 8.22 14.09 -8.33
C SER A 46 8.63 13.80 -9.78
N SER A 47 7.86 14.29 -10.75
CA SER A 47 8.14 14.10 -12.18
C SER A 47 9.45 14.74 -12.62
N ARG A 48 9.76 15.95 -12.13
CA ARG A 48 11.03 16.66 -12.42
C ARG A 48 12.25 15.97 -11.80
N CYS A 49 12.06 15.15 -10.77
CA CYS A 49 13.16 14.45 -10.11
C CYS A 49 13.62 13.17 -10.82
N LYS A 50 12.94 12.73 -11.89
CA LYS A 50 13.19 11.43 -12.56
C LYS A 50 14.61 11.28 -13.14
N SER A 51 15.30 12.37 -13.46
CA SER A 51 16.66 12.34 -14.01
C SER A 51 17.72 11.96 -12.99
N PHE A 52 17.50 12.28 -11.71
CA PHE A 52 18.53 12.16 -10.68
C PHE A 52 18.09 11.38 -9.43
N ILE A 53 16.79 11.16 -9.22
CA ILE A 53 16.27 10.36 -8.12
C ILE A 53 15.69 9.06 -8.68
N THR A 54 16.15 7.94 -8.13
CA THR A 54 15.56 6.61 -8.34
C THR A 54 15.03 6.10 -7.01
N THR A 55 13.72 5.92 -6.92
CA THR A 55 13.06 5.27 -5.79
C THR A 55 12.92 3.78 -6.07
N VAL A 56 13.45 2.96 -5.17
CA VAL A 56 13.34 1.50 -5.23
C VAL A 56 12.28 1.06 -4.23
N VAL A 57 11.26 0.38 -4.72
CA VAL A 57 10.12 -0.05 -3.89
C VAL A 57 9.97 -1.56 -3.96
N ASN A 58 9.79 -2.21 -2.81
CA ASN A 58 9.32 -3.59 -2.79
C ASN A 58 7.80 -3.58 -3.03
N ASN A 59 7.31 -4.47 -3.90
CA ASN A 59 5.88 -4.57 -4.16
C ASN A 59 5.06 -4.86 -2.88
N ALA A 60 5.63 -5.52 -1.89
CA ALA A 60 4.95 -5.78 -0.61
C ALA A 60 5.05 -4.65 0.42
N ASP A 61 5.87 -3.62 0.16
CA ASP A 61 6.12 -2.55 1.13
C ASP A 61 4.98 -1.53 1.14
N VAL A 62 4.37 -1.31 2.29
CA VAL A 62 3.27 -0.34 2.43
C VAL A 62 3.77 1.10 2.44
N VAL A 63 5.02 1.38 2.83
CA VAL A 63 5.51 2.76 3.03
C VAL A 63 5.39 3.63 1.79
N PRO A 64 5.77 3.18 0.57
CA PRO A 64 5.58 3.96 -0.67
C PRO A 64 4.12 4.22 -1.04
N ARG A 65 3.18 3.51 -0.40
CA ARG A 65 1.73 3.59 -0.64
C ARG A 65 1.01 4.41 0.42
N MET A 66 1.71 4.88 1.46
CA MET A 66 1.13 5.71 2.51
C MET A 66 0.91 7.15 2.01
N SER A 67 -0.12 7.35 1.17
CA SER A 67 -0.57 8.67 0.73
C SER A 67 -1.83 9.08 1.48
N LEU A 68 -1.98 10.39 1.75
CA LEU A 68 -3.20 10.95 2.33
C LEU A 68 -4.42 10.64 1.44
N SER A 69 -4.25 10.65 0.12
CA SER A 69 -5.28 10.23 -0.85
C SER A 69 -5.83 8.84 -0.53
N ASN A 70 -4.95 7.88 -0.26
CA ASN A 70 -5.34 6.50 -0.01
C ASN A 70 -6.09 6.39 1.32
N LEU A 71 -5.72 7.22 2.31
CA LEU A 71 -6.46 7.33 3.55
C LEU A 71 -7.85 7.96 3.32
N LEU A 72 -7.95 9.03 2.53
CA LEU A 72 -9.24 9.67 2.20
C LEU A 72 -10.17 8.71 1.45
N ILE A 73 -9.65 7.94 0.48
CA ILE A 73 -10.39 6.89 -0.21
C ILE A 73 -10.91 5.86 0.79
N LEU A 74 -10.03 5.38 1.68
CA LEU A 74 -10.41 4.41 2.71
C LEU A 74 -11.50 4.96 3.63
N LEU A 75 -11.38 6.22 4.09
CA LEU A 75 -12.38 6.85 4.94
C LEU A 75 -13.73 6.99 4.24
N GLU A 76 -13.75 7.27 2.94
CA GLU A 76 -15.00 7.35 2.17
C GLU A 76 -15.66 5.97 1.97
N ILE A 77 -14.85 4.93 1.78
CA ILE A 77 -15.35 3.54 1.77
C ILE A 77 -15.92 3.19 3.15
N LEU A 78 -15.23 3.54 4.24
CA LEU A 78 -15.70 3.27 5.60
C LEU A 78 -17.02 4.01 5.92
N LYS A 79 -17.20 5.24 5.43
CA LYS A 79 -18.50 5.93 5.51
C LYS A 79 -19.60 5.18 4.77
N SER A 80 -19.29 4.66 3.57
CA SER A 80 -20.26 3.86 2.80
C SER A 80 -20.64 2.57 3.54
N VAL A 81 -19.68 1.94 4.20
CA VAL A 81 -19.91 0.78 5.07
C VAL A 81 -20.75 1.15 6.30
N ASP A 82 -20.49 2.30 6.94
CA ASP A 82 -21.26 2.76 8.10
C ASP A 82 -22.74 3.01 7.74
N VAL A 83 -23.01 3.66 6.60
CA VAL A 83 -24.37 3.83 6.08
C VAL A 83 -25.06 2.47 5.87
N LYS A 84 -24.34 1.50 5.30
CA LYS A 84 -24.89 0.14 5.10
C LYS A 84 -25.13 -0.60 6.41
N LEU A 85 -24.32 -0.34 7.45
CA LEU A 85 -24.54 -0.90 8.78
C LEU A 85 -25.77 -0.29 9.46
N GLU A 86 -26.00 1.01 9.27
CA GLU A 86 -27.23 1.69 9.71
C GLU A 86 -28.46 1.12 9.01
N GLU A 87 -28.44 1.02 7.68
CA GLU A 87 -29.54 0.48 6.86
C GLU A 87 -29.93 -0.94 7.27
N ASN A 88 -28.95 -1.76 7.65
CA ASN A 88 -29.15 -3.13 8.09
C ASN A 88 -29.47 -3.25 9.60
N GLY A 89 -29.63 -2.13 10.32
CA GLY A 89 -29.96 -2.13 11.75
C GLY A 89 -28.86 -2.71 12.66
N ILE A 90 -27.61 -2.73 12.19
CA ILE A 90 -26.46 -3.35 12.89
C ILE A 90 -25.81 -2.39 13.90
N ARG A 91 -26.22 -1.12 13.95
CA ARG A 91 -25.71 -0.19 14.97
C ARG A 91 -26.11 -0.63 16.38
N SER A 92 -25.10 -1.02 17.16
CA SER A 92 -25.28 -1.31 18.58
C SER A 92 -25.70 -0.02 19.30
N PRO A 93 -26.75 -0.03 20.15
CA PRO A 93 -27.23 1.13 20.91
C PRO A 93 -26.16 1.80 21.79
N ASN A 94 -25.05 1.10 22.07
CA ASN A 94 -23.98 1.54 22.97
C ASN A 94 -22.65 1.91 22.26
N GLY A 95 -22.65 2.10 20.94
CA GLY A 95 -21.56 2.77 20.21
C GLY A 95 -20.21 2.03 20.11
N LYS A 96 -20.08 0.81 20.62
CA LYS A 96 -18.86 0.00 20.50
C LYS A 96 -19.14 -1.26 19.68
N VAL A 97 -19.05 -1.14 18.36
CA VAL A 97 -18.89 -2.31 17.49
C VAL A 97 -17.40 -2.67 17.56
N ASP A 98 -17.08 -3.84 18.10
CA ASP A 98 -15.71 -4.36 18.13
C ASP A 98 -15.17 -4.44 16.70
N SER A 99 -14.00 -3.83 16.44
CA SER A 99 -13.37 -3.81 15.11
C SER A 99 -13.18 -5.23 14.55
N PHE A 100 -13.01 -6.22 15.43
CA PHE A 100 -12.98 -7.64 15.04
C PHE A 100 -14.35 -8.17 14.58
N ALA A 101 -15.46 -7.74 15.17
CA ALA A 101 -16.80 -8.10 14.72
C ALA A 101 -17.15 -7.44 13.37
N LEU A 102 -16.67 -6.21 13.13
CA LEU A 102 -16.77 -5.53 11.83
C LEU A 102 -15.98 -6.28 10.76
N LEU A 103 -14.71 -6.59 11.02
CA LEU A 103 -13.86 -7.36 10.11
C LEU A 103 -14.41 -8.76 9.86
N ARG A 104 -14.98 -9.40 10.89
CA ARG A 104 -15.61 -10.71 10.75
C ARG A 104 -16.91 -10.61 9.95
N LYS A 105 -17.73 -9.57 10.06
CA LYS A 105 -18.89 -9.38 9.17
C LYS A 105 -18.51 -8.98 7.74
N LEU A 106 -17.33 -8.38 7.54
CA LEU A 106 -16.76 -8.13 6.22
C LEU A 106 -16.17 -9.42 5.59
N GLY A 107 -15.65 -10.36 6.40
CA GLY A 107 -14.97 -11.57 5.92
C GLY A 107 -15.76 -12.89 6.03
N GLU A 108 -16.71 -12.99 6.96
CA GLU A 108 -17.50 -14.17 7.30
C GLU A 108 -18.92 -13.73 7.71
N GLY A 109 -19.88 -13.82 6.78
CA GLY A 109 -21.28 -13.65 7.13
C GLY A 109 -21.73 -14.71 8.14
N SER A 110 -22.18 -14.30 9.33
CA SER A 110 -22.77 -15.20 10.34
C SER A 110 -24.13 -15.78 9.94
N SER A 111 -24.67 -15.32 8.80
CA SER A 111 -25.83 -15.86 8.08
C SER A 111 -25.58 -15.97 6.56
N GLY A 112 -24.33 -15.84 6.11
CA GLY A 112 -23.92 -15.97 4.70
C GLY A 112 -24.12 -14.73 3.80
N GLU A 113 -24.77 -13.66 4.28
CA GLU A 113 -25.03 -12.47 3.47
C GLU A 113 -24.05 -11.33 3.78
N MET A 114 -23.41 -10.78 2.74
CA MET A 114 -22.44 -9.69 2.87
C MET A 114 -23.15 -8.36 3.14
N ILE A 115 -22.59 -7.52 4.03
CA ILE A 115 -23.10 -6.16 4.31
C ILE A 115 -23.15 -5.29 3.04
N MET A 116 -22.16 -5.48 2.17
CA MET A 116 -22.11 -4.91 0.83
C MET A 116 -21.71 -6.00 -0.14
N THR A 117 -22.42 -6.08 -1.27
CA THR A 117 -22.01 -6.93 -2.38
C THR A 117 -20.67 -6.45 -2.96
N PRO A 118 -19.89 -7.33 -3.63
CA PRO A 118 -18.65 -6.94 -4.30
C PRO A 118 -18.87 -5.81 -5.32
N ARG A 119 -20.03 -5.78 -5.96
CA ARG A 119 -20.43 -4.73 -6.89
C ARG A 119 -20.66 -3.39 -6.20
N GLU A 120 -21.38 -3.38 -5.08
CA GLU A 120 -21.57 -2.15 -4.28
C GLU A 120 -20.23 -1.64 -3.74
N MET A 121 -19.35 -2.53 -3.30
CA MET A 121 -18.01 -2.17 -2.85
C MET A 121 -17.18 -1.56 -4.00
N ALA A 122 -17.24 -2.14 -5.20
CA ALA A 122 -16.57 -1.61 -6.38
C ALA A 122 -17.10 -0.21 -6.76
N VAL A 123 -18.41 0.00 -6.71
CA VAL A 123 -19.03 1.32 -6.98
C VAL A 123 -18.64 2.34 -5.90
N ALA A 124 -18.60 1.94 -4.62
CA ALA A 124 -18.16 2.82 -3.54
C ALA A 124 -16.68 3.20 -3.70
N LEU A 125 -15.83 2.24 -4.09
CA LEU A 125 -14.42 2.47 -4.39
C LEU A 125 -14.23 3.40 -5.58
N GLU A 126 -14.93 3.15 -6.70
CA GLU A 126 -14.87 4.00 -7.90
C GLU A 126 -15.31 5.44 -7.59
N ARG A 127 -16.40 5.58 -6.81
CA ARG A 127 -16.88 6.89 -6.34
C ARG A 127 -15.84 7.58 -5.46
N ALA A 128 -15.24 6.86 -4.52
CA ALA A 128 -14.20 7.41 -3.65
C ALA A 128 -12.96 7.85 -4.44
N GLN A 129 -12.53 7.05 -5.42
CA GLN A 129 -11.42 7.37 -6.32
C GLN A 129 -11.74 8.57 -7.24
N SER A 130 -12.97 8.70 -7.72
CA SER A 130 -13.37 9.82 -8.59
C SER A 130 -13.29 11.19 -7.92
N ARG A 131 -13.29 11.24 -6.59
CA ARG A 131 -13.18 12.48 -5.80
C ARG A 131 -11.73 12.91 -5.55
N VAL A 132 -10.78 12.09 -5.96
CA VAL A 132 -9.36 12.20 -5.65
C VAL A 132 -8.66 12.61 -6.94
N GLU A 133 -8.47 13.92 -7.12
CA GLU A 133 -7.86 14.47 -8.32
C GLU A 133 -6.36 14.18 -8.36
N LEU A 134 -5.79 13.89 -9.54
CA LEU A 134 -4.36 13.55 -9.66
C LEU A 134 -3.43 14.69 -9.17
N ARG A 135 -3.85 15.94 -9.37
CA ARG A 135 -3.09 17.16 -9.01
C ARG A 135 -3.57 17.80 -7.71
N ASP A 136 -4.32 17.07 -6.89
CA ASP A 136 -4.72 17.55 -5.57
C ASP A 136 -3.46 17.90 -4.75
N PRO A 137 -3.38 19.10 -4.14
CA PRO A 137 -2.21 19.51 -3.34
C PRO A 137 -1.95 18.59 -2.14
N ASP A 138 -2.97 17.86 -1.66
CA ASP A 138 -2.83 16.90 -0.56
C ASP A 138 -2.30 15.55 -1.03
N HIS A 139 -2.09 15.37 -2.34
CA HIS A 139 -1.58 14.14 -2.92
C HIS A 139 -0.08 14.16 -3.07
N LEU A 140 0.56 13.40 -2.20
CA LEU A 140 1.98 13.20 -2.26
C LEU A 140 2.33 11.97 -3.12
N PHE A 141 3.46 12.07 -3.78
CA PHE A 141 4.05 11.09 -4.68
C PHE A 141 5.45 10.73 -4.21
N VAL A 142 5.83 9.48 -4.50
CA VAL A 142 7.19 9.02 -4.31
C VAL A 142 8.14 9.78 -5.25
N PRO A 143 9.36 10.10 -4.83
CA PRO A 143 10.24 10.98 -5.60
C PRO A 143 10.88 10.27 -6.80
N GLY A 144 10.83 10.90 -7.98
CA GLY A 144 11.62 10.50 -9.14
C GLY A 144 11.16 9.21 -9.83
N LYS A 145 12.12 8.49 -10.43
CA LYS A 145 11.86 7.25 -11.18
C LYS A 145 11.60 6.11 -10.21
N VAL A 146 10.49 5.39 -10.38
CA VAL A 146 10.14 4.24 -9.53
C VAL A 146 10.60 2.94 -10.17
N VAL A 147 11.31 2.12 -9.40
CA VAL A 147 11.66 0.74 -9.76
C VAL A 147 10.99 -0.19 -8.76
N ALA A 148 9.99 -0.93 -9.22
CA ALA A 148 9.32 -1.93 -8.41
C ALA A 148 10.10 -3.25 -8.44
N MET A 149 10.56 -3.69 -7.28
CA MET A 149 11.10 -5.03 -7.09
C MET A 149 9.96 -5.99 -6.79
N TYR A 150 9.80 -6.98 -7.65
CA TYR A 150 8.95 -8.13 -7.36
C TYR A 150 9.80 -9.17 -6.65
N GLY A 151 9.51 -9.41 -5.37
CA GLY A 151 9.89 -10.68 -4.75
C GLY A 151 9.12 -11.80 -5.46
N LYS A 152 9.78 -12.92 -5.75
CA LYS A 152 9.14 -14.14 -6.27
C LYS A 152 8.35 -14.82 -5.16
N TRP A 153 7.33 -14.12 -4.64
CA TRP A 153 6.47 -14.59 -3.55
C TRP A 153 5.75 -15.90 -3.90
N ALA A 154 5.49 -16.15 -5.18
CA ALA A 154 4.95 -17.42 -5.65
C ALA A 154 5.93 -18.58 -5.39
N GLU A 155 7.22 -18.38 -5.71
CA GLU A 155 8.25 -19.40 -5.53
C GLU A 155 8.57 -19.66 -4.05
N GLU A 156 8.47 -18.64 -3.19
CA GLU A 156 8.58 -18.79 -1.74
C GLU A 156 7.41 -19.59 -1.15
N ARG A 157 6.16 -19.30 -1.54
CA ARG A 157 4.99 -20.07 -1.09
C ARG A 157 5.03 -21.52 -1.55
N GLU A 158 5.47 -21.77 -2.78
CA GLU A 158 5.64 -23.13 -3.30
C GLU A 158 6.65 -23.92 -2.48
N ARG A 159 7.79 -23.30 -2.11
CA ARG A 159 8.79 -23.92 -1.22
C ARG A 159 8.26 -24.18 0.18
N GLU A 160 7.53 -23.23 0.77
CA GLU A 160 6.93 -23.40 2.10
C GLU A 160 5.92 -24.55 2.12
N THR A 161 5.06 -24.62 1.08
CA THR A 161 4.06 -25.68 0.93
C THR A 161 4.73 -27.05 0.79
N GLN A 162 5.78 -27.16 -0.03
CA GLN A 162 6.55 -28.40 -0.20
C GLN A 162 7.23 -28.84 1.11
N GLN A 163 7.83 -27.91 1.86
CA GLN A 163 8.46 -28.23 3.15
C GLN A 163 7.45 -28.67 4.21
N GLU A 164 6.24 -28.10 4.23
CA GLU A 164 5.18 -28.56 5.13
C GLU A 164 4.68 -29.96 4.79
N GLU A 165 4.52 -30.28 3.51
CA GLU A 165 4.14 -31.62 3.06
C GLU A 165 5.19 -32.67 3.43
N GLU A 166 6.47 -32.36 3.26
CA GLU A 166 7.57 -33.23 3.67
C GLU A 166 7.59 -33.48 5.18
N LYS A 167 7.45 -32.42 6.00
CA LYS A 167 7.34 -32.56 7.46
C LYS A 167 6.12 -33.39 7.89
N LYS A 168 4.98 -33.27 7.20
CA LYS A 168 3.78 -34.08 7.46
C LYS A 168 4.01 -35.56 7.10
N LYS A 169 4.69 -35.84 5.99
CA LYS A 169 5.07 -37.21 5.58
C LYS A 169 6.05 -37.84 6.58
N GLU A 170 7.03 -37.08 7.07
CA GLU A 170 7.98 -37.55 8.08
C GLU A 170 7.31 -37.88 9.43
N LYS A 171 6.39 -37.02 9.89
CA LYS A 171 5.63 -37.27 11.13
C LYS A 171 4.76 -38.53 11.04
N LYS A 172 4.09 -38.76 9.90
CA LYS A 172 3.28 -39.98 9.68
C LYS A 172 4.12 -41.26 9.67
N LYS A 173 5.33 -41.22 9.13
CA LYS A 173 6.25 -42.37 9.17
C LYS A 173 6.73 -42.69 10.59
N LYS A 174 6.96 -41.68 11.43
CA LYS A 174 7.38 -41.86 12.83
C LYS A 174 6.23 -42.34 13.75
N SER A 175 4.98 -41.99 13.45
CA SER A 175 3.82 -42.40 14.25
C SER A 175 3.23 -43.76 13.89
N GLY A 176 3.51 -44.29 12.68
CA GLY A 176 2.97 -45.57 12.20
C GLY A 176 3.83 -46.81 12.47
N GLY A 177 4.99 -46.65 13.12
CA GLY A 177 5.96 -47.73 13.39
C GLY A 177 5.90 -48.35 14.79
N VAL A 178 4.84 -48.06 15.57
CA VAL A 178 4.61 -48.69 16.89
C VAL A 178 3.34 -49.53 16.77
N GLY A 179 3.51 -50.76 16.30
CA GLY A 179 2.46 -51.78 16.20
C GLY A 179 3.10 -53.15 16.24
#